data_AF-A0A927TI79-F1
#
_entry.id   AF-A0A927TI79-F1
#
_cell.length_a   1.000
_cell.length_b   1.000
_cell.length_c   1.000
_cell.angle_alpha   90.00
_cell.angle_beta   90.00
_cell.angle_gamma   90.00
#
_symmetry.space_group_name_H-M   'P 1'
#
loop_
_entity.id
_entity.type
_entity.pdbx_description
1 polymer ?
#
loop_
_entity_poly.entity_id
_entity_poly.type
_entity_poly.pdbx_seq_one_letter_code
_entity_poly.pdbx_strand_id
1 'polypeptide(L)'
;MNTYDMTCPKCGATMKLNEKDERLRCPYCNHEIMVELEDTPDEIREKEYAKSYGYHSGKYKAEKEYGIKRKKESKKSVGIVIWVVVILLFMLCLPCILGALGIFVAKASRPEINPFEYIEVSFVGTDGRGELVITELVNEEIAVDAIRFEASQEGGLSVGDKVRITASSIDYELEEEVKIYTVEGLEEYIKNLDTLSQEELDVIHSYAENELGYRISSLKEAVANISYKPVKLFLITDEKSDNVLYDVYEFNISTESENATYYTVVSFQSAMIQKTEPITMDYWWSETAGKYNRLESGVRYYGYDSIDEVRTYVTSEMESGMRLKELDL
;
A
#
# COMPACT_ATOMS: atom_id res chain seq x y z
N MET A 1 -37.09 -31.22 119.62
CA MET A 1 -38.55 -31.31 119.84
C MET A 1 -38.83 -31.71 121.29
N ASN A 2 -38.83 -30.85 122.31
CA ASN A 2 -39.10 -29.41 122.41
C ASN A 2 -40.50 -29.05 121.89
N THR A 3 -41.40 -28.77 122.83
CA THR A 3 -42.69 -28.12 122.57
C THR A 3 -42.52 -26.62 122.82
N TYR A 4 -43.07 -25.79 121.93
CA TYR A 4 -43.03 -24.33 122.07
C TYR A 4 -44.45 -23.79 122.23
N ASP A 5 -44.63 -22.84 123.14
CA ASP A 5 -45.89 -22.13 123.31
C ASP A 5 -46.02 -21.03 122.24
N MET A 6 -47.11 -21.04 121.48
CA MET A 6 -47.49 -19.96 120.56
C MET A 6 -48.83 -19.36 120.96
N THR A 7 -49.03 -18.07 120.71
CA THR A 7 -50.34 -17.44 120.89
C THR A 7 -51.08 -17.43 119.56
N CYS A 8 -52.34 -17.85 119.55
CA CYS A 8 -53.16 -17.77 118.35
C CYS A 8 -53.39 -16.31 117.95
N PRO A 9 -53.04 -15.90 116.72
CA PRO A 9 -53.18 -14.51 116.28
C PRO A 9 -54.63 -14.03 116.19
N LYS A 10 -55.61 -14.96 116.14
CA LYS A 10 -57.03 -14.60 115.98
C LYS A 10 -57.80 -14.46 117.29
N CYS A 11 -57.48 -15.25 118.32
CA CYS A 11 -58.22 -15.23 119.60
C CYS A 11 -57.34 -14.98 120.83
N GLY A 12 -56.02 -14.86 120.67
CA GLY A 12 -55.11 -14.59 121.79
C GLY A 12 -54.89 -15.77 122.74
N ALA A 13 -55.46 -16.95 122.47
CA ALA A 13 -55.27 -18.13 123.30
C ALA A 13 -53.90 -18.77 123.08
N THR A 14 -53.24 -19.20 124.16
CA THR A 14 -51.94 -19.89 124.10
C THR A 14 -52.13 -21.36 123.71
N MET A 15 -51.30 -21.85 122.80
CA MET A 15 -51.34 -23.19 122.22
C MET A 15 -49.94 -23.80 122.21
N LYS A 16 -49.83 -25.13 122.27
CA LYS A 16 -48.56 -25.84 122.22
C LYS A 16 -48.31 -26.45 120.84
N LEU A 17 -47.16 -26.14 120.24
CA LEU A 17 -46.72 -26.64 118.94
C LEU A 17 -45.82 -27.87 119.06
N ASN A 18 -46.03 -28.84 118.17
CA ASN A 18 -45.10 -29.94 117.94
C ASN A 18 -44.48 -29.80 116.53
N GLU A 19 -43.17 -29.92 116.43
CA GLU A 19 -42.35 -29.51 115.26
C GLU A 19 -42.57 -30.39 114.01
N LYS A 20 -43.53 -31.34 114.05
CA LYS A 20 -43.93 -32.19 112.90
C LYS A 20 -45.31 -31.89 112.33
N ASP A 21 -46.03 -30.92 112.89
CA ASP A 21 -47.36 -30.56 112.40
C ASP A 21 -47.28 -29.47 111.34
N GLU A 22 -47.34 -29.84 110.05
CA GLU A 22 -47.34 -28.93 108.90
C GLU A 22 -48.61 -28.05 108.82
N ARG A 23 -49.65 -28.39 109.59
CA ARG A 23 -50.93 -27.66 109.66
C ARG A 23 -51.46 -27.63 111.07
N LEU A 24 -51.66 -26.43 111.61
CA LEU A 24 -52.08 -26.24 113.00
C LEU A 24 -53.42 -25.52 113.07
N ARG A 25 -54.39 -26.13 113.76
CA ARG A 25 -55.69 -25.51 114.07
C ARG A 25 -55.75 -25.06 115.51
N CYS A 26 -56.20 -23.82 115.72
CA CYS A 26 -56.45 -23.31 117.07
C CYS A 26 -57.69 -23.99 117.69
N PRO A 27 -57.58 -24.66 118.85
CA PRO A 27 -58.72 -25.33 119.47
C PRO A 27 -59.79 -24.38 120.01
N TYR A 28 -59.47 -23.09 120.18
CA TYR A 28 -60.39 -22.10 120.76
C TYR A 28 -61.18 -21.30 119.71
N CYS A 29 -60.62 -21.05 118.52
CA CYS A 29 -61.28 -20.26 117.48
C CYS A 29 -61.27 -20.91 116.09
N ASN A 30 -60.75 -22.14 115.99
CA ASN A 30 -60.70 -22.97 114.80
C ASN A 30 -59.96 -22.34 113.60
N HIS A 31 -59.04 -21.40 113.86
CA HIS A 31 -58.22 -20.78 112.82
C HIS A 31 -57.03 -21.68 112.46
N GLU A 32 -56.75 -21.81 111.16
CA GLU A 32 -55.78 -22.76 110.59
C GLU A 32 -54.55 -22.00 110.08
N ILE A 33 -53.35 -22.46 110.45
CA ILE A 33 -52.05 -21.83 110.13
C ILE A 33 -51.17 -22.88 109.44
N MET A 34 -50.54 -22.52 108.31
CA MET A 34 -49.55 -23.34 107.58
C MET A 34 -48.14 -22.79 107.82
N VAL A 35 -47.18 -23.67 108.08
CA VAL A 35 -45.76 -23.31 108.29
C VAL A 35 -44.94 -23.93 107.15
N GLU A 36 -44.34 -23.10 106.29
CA GLU A 36 -43.42 -23.54 105.23
C GLU A 36 -42.02 -23.78 105.82
N LEU A 37 -41.41 -24.94 105.54
CA LEU A 37 -40.04 -25.31 105.94
C LEU A 37 -39.05 -24.96 104.82
N GLU A 38 -37.91 -24.33 105.14
CA GLU A 38 -36.86 -23.96 104.16
C GLU A 38 -35.96 -25.16 103.77
N ASP A 39 -35.54 -25.19 102.49
CA ASP A 39 -34.66 -26.21 101.86
C ASP A 39 -33.29 -26.34 102.56
N THR A 40 -32.69 -27.54 102.51
CA THR A 40 -31.44 -27.85 103.22
C THR A 40 -30.17 -27.42 102.45
N PRO A 41 -29.02 -27.16 103.14
CA PRO A 41 -27.79 -26.69 102.51
C PRO A 41 -27.20 -27.59 101.41
N ASP A 42 -27.48 -28.90 101.45
CA ASP A 42 -27.00 -29.84 100.44
C ASP A 42 -27.73 -29.69 99.09
N GLU A 43 -29.01 -29.29 99.10
CA GLU A 43 -29.81 -29.06 97.88
C GLU A 43 -29.41 -27.77 97.16
N ILE A 44 -28.84 -26.80 97.87
CA ILE A 44 -28.29 -25.56 97.29
C ILE A 44 -27.01 -25.86 96.50
N ARG A 45 -26.14 -26.75 97.01
CA ARG A 45 -24.84 -27.07 96.40
C ARG A 45 -25.00 -27.82 95.07
N GLU A 46 -25.99 -28.70 94.94
CA GLU A 46 -26.24 -29.45 93.71
C GLU A 46 -26.76 -28.57 92.57
N LYS A 47 -27.62 -27.60 92.89
CA LYS A 47 -28.17 -26.62 91.92
C LYS A 47 -27.07 -25.71 91.35
N GLU A 48 -26.04 -25.34 92.12
CA GLU A 48 -24.92 -24.53 91.62
C GLU A 48 -23.97 -25.31 90.70
N TYR A 49 -23.68 -26.58 90.99
CA TYR A 49 -22.83 -27.42 90.15
C TYR A 49 -23.46 -27.69 88.76
N ALA A 50 -24.79 -27.93 88.71
CA ALA A 50 -25.51 -28.15 87.45
C ALA A 50 -25.50 -26.90 86.55
N LYS A 51 -25.57 -25.69 87.15
CA LYS A 51 -25.59 -24.42 86.40
C LYS A 51 -24.24 -24.09 85.75
N SER A 52 -23.13 -24.45 86.42
CA SER A 52 -21.77 -24.26 85.92
C SER A 52 -21.43 -25.16 84.73
N TYR A 53 -21.77 -26.46 84.81
CA TYR A 53 -21.51 -27.43 83.74
C TYR A 53 -22.27 -27.13 82.44
N GLY A 54 -23.51 -26.62 82.53
CA GLY A 54 -24.31 -26.24 81.37
C GLY A 54 -23.75 -25.03 80.59
N TYR A 55 -23.20 -24.04 81.30
CA TYR A 55 -22.70 -22.81 80.68
C TYR A 55 -21.41 -23.03 79.86
N HIS A 56 -20.47 -23.84 80.38
CA HIS A 56 -19.22 -24.12 79.69
C HIS A 56 -19.37 -25.08 78.49
N SER A 57 -20.32 -26.02 78.56
CA SER A 57 -20.65 -26.98 77.50
C SER A 57 -21.23 -26.29 76.24
N GLY A 58 -22.13 -25.33 76.40
CA GLY A 58 -22.76 -24.63 75.28
C GLY A 58 -21.81 -23.73 74.48
N LYS A 59 -20.87 -23.05 75.16
CA LYS A 59 -19.96 -22.09 74.54
C LYS A 59 -18.94 -22.75 73.61
N TYR A 60 -18.39 -23.91 74.01
CA TYR A 60 -17.46 -24.69 73.19
C TYR A 60 -18.09 -25.29 71.92
N LYS A 61 -19.39 -25.62 71.97
CA LYS A 61 -20.10 -26.18 70.81
C LYS A 61 -20.42 -25.10 69.77
N ALA A 62 -20.80 -23.90 70.22
CA ALA A 62 -21.06 -22.76 69.33
C ALA A 62 -19.81 -22.27 68.58
N GLU A 63 -18.64 -22.23 69.23
CA GLU A 63 -17.38 -21.81 68.59
C GLU A 63 -16.88 -22.82 67.54
N LYS A 64 -17.04 -24.13 67.78
CA LYS A 64 -16.70 -25.17 66.79
C LYS A 64 -17.60 -25.12 65.55
N GLU A 65 -18.91 -24.88 65.73
CA GLU A 65 -19.85 -24.83 64.60
C GLU A 65 -19.68 -23.59 63.72
N TYR A 66 -19.32 -22.43 64.30
CA TYR A 66 -19.03 -21.21 63.54
C TYR A 66 -17.73 -21.31 62.69
N GLY A 67 -16.69 -21.96 63.21
CA GLY A 67 -15.42 -22.15 62.48
C GLY A 67 -15.51 -23.11 61.29
N ILE A 68 -16.39 -24.11 61.35
CA ILE A 68 -16.54 -25.12 60.29
C ILE A 68 -17.36 -24.59 59.10
N LYS A 69 -18.39 -23.74 59.34
CA LYS A 69 -19.19 -23.15 58.25
C LYS A 69 -18.39 -22.19 57.36
N ARG A 70 -17.54 -21.33 57.95
CA ARG A 70 -16.68 -20.37 57.20
C ARG A 70 -15.65 -21.04 56.27
N LYS A 71 -15.16 -22.23 56.61
CA LYS A 71 -14.20 -23.00 55.77
C LYS A 71 -14.87 -23.76 54.63
N LYS A 72 -16.18 -24.04 54.72
CA LYS A 72 -16.91 -24.82 53.71
C LYS A 72 -17.50 -23.95 52.58
N GLU A 73 -17.82 -22.68 52.86
CA GLU A 73 -18.34 -21.73 51.87
C GLU A 73 -17.24 -21.06 51.03
N SER A 74 -16.07 -20.75 51.61
CA SER A 74 -14.98 -20.07 50.90
C SER A 74 -14.25 -20.91 49.84
N LYS A 75 -14.39 -22.24 49.87
CA LYS A 75 -13.77 -23.14 48.88
C LYS A 75 -14.64 -23.45 47.66
N LYS A 76 -15.94 -23.13 47.69
CA LYS A 76 -16.86 -23.41 46.56
C LYS A 76 -16.89 -22.30 45.50
N SER A 77 -16.64 -21.04 45.85
CA SER A 77 -16.73 -19.92 44.91
C SER A 77 -15.43 -19.62 44.15
N VAL A 78 -14.26 -19.93 44.71
CA VAL A 78 -12.96 -19.66 44.05
C VAL A 78 -12.74 -20.56 42.83
N GLY A 79 -13.13 -21.85 42.92
CA GLY A 79 -13.03 -22.77 41.80
C GLY A 79 -13.93 -22.38 40.61
N ILE A 80 -15.11 -21.83 40.89
CA ILE A 80 -16.05 -21.36 39.86
C ILE A 80 -15.52 -20.08 39.20
N VAL A 81 -15.02 -19.12 39.98
CA VAL A 81 -14.47 -17.86 39.44
C VAL A 81 -13.24 -18.11 38.57
N ILE A 82 -12.33 -19.01 38.98
CA ILE A 82 -11.17 -19.39 38.17
C ILE A 82 -11.62 -20.05 36.86
N TRP A 83 -12.60 -20.95 36.91
CA TRP A 83 -13.15 -21.57 35.70
C TRP A 83 -13.81 -20.57 34.75
N VAL A 84 -14.54 -19.57 35.28
CA VAL A 84 -15.15 -18.50 34.48
C VAL A 84 -14.08 -17.62 33.83
N VAL A 85 -12.99 -17.28 34.53
CA VAL A 85 -11.89 -16.49 33.95
C VAL A 85 -11.13 -17.28 32.88
N VAL A 86 -10.90 -18.59 33.08
CA VAL A 86 -10.27 -19.44 32.08
C VAL A 86 -11.16 -19.59 30.84
N ILE A 87 -12.48 -19.77 31.01
CA ILE A 87 -13.42 -19.80 29.88
C ILE A 87 -13.43 -18.45 29.15
N LEU A 88 -13.44 -17.32 29.86
CA LEU A 88 -13.42 -15.99 29.22
C LEU A 88 -12.11 -15.75 28.46
N LEU A 89 -10.97 -16.14 29.03
CA LEU A 89 -9.69 -16.09 28.33
C LEU A 89 -9.65 -17.02 27.12
N PHE A 90 -10.23 -18.22 27.21
CA PHE A 90 -10.32 -19.13 26.09
C PHE A 90 -11.26 -18.58 25.01
N MET A 91 -12.43 -18.02 25.38
CA MET A 91 -13.37 -17.40 24.44
C MET A 91 -12.80 -16.14 23.77
N LEU A 92 -11.86 -15.43 24.40
CA LEU A 92 -11.23 -14.24 23.84
C LEU A 92 -9.97 -14.59 23.03
N CYS A 93 -9.15 -15.53 23.49
CA CYS A 93 -7.89 -15.90 22.83
C CYS A 93 -8.08 -16.97 21.75
N LEU A 94 -9.02 -17.91 21.90
CA LEU A 94 -9.23 -18.99 20.91
C LEU A 94 -9.66 -18.44 19.54
N PRO A 95 -10.56 -17.44 19.40
CA PRO A 95 -10.85 -16.85 18.10
C PRO A 95 -9.65 -16.14 17.49
N CYS A 96 -8.80 -15.48 18.31
CA CYS A 96 -7.57 -14.86 17.83
C CYS A 96 -6.56 -15.90 17.34
N ILE A 97 -6.41 -17.02 18.07
CA ILE A 97 -5.50 -18.12 17.69
C ILE A 97 -6.02 -18.83 16.44
N LEU A 98 -7.32 -19.13 16.36
CA LEU A 98 -7.94 -19.75 15.19
C LEU A 98 -7.91 -18.81 13.98
N GLY A 99 -8.11 -17.50 14.17
CA GLY A 99 -7.98 -16.50 13.12
C GLY A 99 -6.54 -16.38 12.61
N ALA A 100 -5.55 -16.34 13.51
CA ALA A 100 -4.14 -16.34 13.14
C ALA A 100 -3.72 -17.64 12.43
N LEU A 101 -4.20 -18.80 12.90
CA LEU A 101 -3.97 -20.08 12.22
C LEU A 101 -4.64 -20.12 10.85
N GLY A 102 -5.87 -19.60 10.71
CA GLY A 102 -6.57 -19.52 9.44
C GLY A 102 -5.84 -18.66 8.42
N ILE A 103 -5.32 -17.50 8.83
CA ILE A 103 -4.48 -16.63 7.99
C ILE A 103 -3.17 -17.33 7.61
N PHE A 104 -2.54 -18.02 8.55
CA PHE A 104 -1.28 -18.73 8.30
C PHE A 104 -1.46 -19.92 7.35
N VAL A 105 -2.52 -20.71 7.53
CA VAL A 105 -2.88 -21.82 6.63
C VAL A 105 -3.26 -21.29 5.24
N ALA A 106 -4.06 -20.23 5.16
CA ALA A 106 -4.43 -19.59 3.89
C ALA A 106 -3.22 -18.98 3.16
N LYS A 107 -2.18 -18.54 3.88
CA LYS A 107 -0.92 -18.09 3.29
C LYS A 107 -0.05 -19.26 2.84
N ALA A 108 0.05 -20.33 3.63
CA ALA A 108 0.86 -21.51 3.33
C ALA A 108 0.25 -22.44 2.26
N SER A 109 -1.01 -22.25 1.90
CA SER A 109 -1.69 -23.02 0.85
C SER A 109 -1.65 -22.33 -0.52
N ARG A 110 -0.99 -21.18 -0.65
CA ARG A 110 -0.90 -20.47 -1.93
C ARG A 110 0.03 -21.23 -2.87
N PRO A 111 -0.33 -21.39 -4.15
CA PRO A 111 0.60 -21.95 -5.12
C PRO A 111 1.79 -20.98 -5.27
N GLU A 112 2.98 -21.55 -5.22
CA GLU A 112 4.23 -20.85 -5.50
C GLU A 112 4.42 -20.75 -7.02
N ILE A 113 4.65 -19.54 -7.53
CA ILE A 113 4.82 -19.26 -8.96
C ILE A 113 5.88 -18.19 -9.20
N ASN A 114 6.50 -18.20 -10.39
CA ASN A 114 7.23 -17.04 -10.90
C ASN A 114 6.29 -16.14 -11.72
N PRO A 115 5.94 -14.93 -11.26
CA PRO A 115 4.98 -14.08 -11.97
C PRO A 115 5.51 -13.57 -13.32
N PHE A 116 6.83 -13.50 -13.50
CA PHE A 116 7.45 -12.98 -14.73
C PHE A 116 7.50 -13.99 -15.88
N GLU A 117 7.04 -15.24 -15.67
CA GLU A 117 6.84 -16.22 -16.74
C GLU A 117 5.49 -16.05 -17.46
N TYR A 118 4.57 -15.28 -16.87
CA TYR A 118 3.21 -15.06 -17.38
C TYR A 118 3.00 -13.67 -17.97
N ILE A 119 4.07 -12.88 -18.11
CA ILE A 119 4.04 -11.60 -18.80
C ILE A 119 5.15 -11.53 -19.83
N GLU A 120 4.86 -10.85 -20.93
CA GLU A 120 5.86 -10.37 -21.87
C GLU A 120 6.08 -8.87 -21.64
N VAL A 121 7.36 -8.49 -21.52
CA VAL A 121 7.77 -7.10 -21.34
C VAL A 121 8.45 -6.65 -22.62
N SER A 122 7.91 -5.61 -23.23
CA SER A 122 8.49 -4.98 -24.40
C SER A 122 8.54 -3.46 -24.23
N PHE A 123 9.41 -2.84 -25.03
CA PHE A 123 9.55 -1.39 -25.10
C PHE A 123 9.23 -0.95 -26.52
N VAL A 124 8.39 0.07 -26.64
CA VAL A 124 7.92 0.57 -27.93
C VAL A 124 8.10 2.08 -28.02
N GLY A 125 8.12 2.60 -29.24
CA GLY A 125 8.30 4.02 -29.52
C GLY A 125 9.75 4.39 -29.81
N THR A 126 10.08 5.65 -29.57
CA THR A 126 11.37 6.25 -29.93
C THR A 126 12.20 6.54 -28.69
N ASP A 127 13.52 6.44 -28.78
CA ASP A 127 14.46 6.75 -27.71
C ASP A 127 14.20 8.15 -27.12
N GLY A 128 14.04 8.22 -25.79
CA GLY A 128 13.64 9.42 -25.05
C GLY A 128 12.12 9.63 -24.93
N ARG A 129 11.34 8.87 -25.70
CA ARG A 129 9.87 8.82 -25.70
C ARG A 129 9.34 7.39 -25.65
N GLY A 130 10.17 6.43 -25.26
CA GLY A 130 9.80 5.03 -25.22
C GLY A 130 8.76 4.76 -24.13
N GLU A 131 7.93 3.77 -24.37
CA GLU A 131 6.90 3.30 -23.44
C GLU A 131 7.11 1.83 -23.10
N LEU A 132 6.82 1.49 -21.85
CA LEU A 132 6.80 0.12 -21.36
C LEU A 132 5.45 -0.51 -21.71
N VAL A 133 5.48 -1.69 -22.31
CA VAL A 133 4.29 -2.51 -22.54
C VAL A 133 4.45 -3.83 -21.78
N ILE A 134 3.50 -4.09 -20.88
CA ILE A 134 3.37 -5.37 -20.18
C ILE A 134 2.18 -6.09 -20.80
N THR A 135 2.43 -7.22 -21.46
CA THR A 135 1.39 -8.07 -22.04
C THR A 135 1.22 -9.29 -21.17
N GLU A 136 0.03 -9.47 -20.61
CA GLU A 136 -0.33 -10.69 -19.87
C GLU A 136 -0.50 -11.86 -20.83
N LEU A 137 0.19 -12.96 -20.55
CA LEU A 137 0.11 -14.19 -21.32
C LEU A 137 -1.07 -15.02 -20.83
N VAL A 138 -1.95 -15.45 -21.74
CA VAL A 138 -3.11 -16.28 -21.38
C VAL A 138 -2.63 -17.61 -20.79
N ASN A 139 -3.12 -17.95 -19.60
CA ASN A 139 -2.85 -19.21 -18.93
C ASN A 139 -4.14 -19.78 -18.32
N GLU A 140 -4.38 -21.09 -18.50
CA GLU A 140 -5.60 -21.75 -17.99
C GLU A 140 -5.49 -22.16 -16.51
N GLU A 141 -4.27 -22.28 -15.97
CA GLU A 141 -4.00 -22.73 -14.61
C GLU A 141 -3.80 -21.55 -13.63
N ILE A 142 -3.36 -20.39 -14.14
CA ILE A 142 -3.05 -19.20 -13.37
C ILE A 142 -3.93 -18.03 -13.80
N ALA A 143 -4.59 -17.39 -12.83
CA ALA A 143 -5.29 -16.13 -13.00
C ALA A 143 -4.27 -14.98 -12.96
N VAL A 144 -3.71 -14.63 -14.11
CA VAL A 144 -2.67 -13.59 -14.22
C VAL A 144 -3.19 -12.22 -13.78
N ASP A 145 -4.48 -11.96 -13.98
CA ASP A 145 -5.19 -10.75 -13.53
C ASP A 145 -5.25 -10.61 -12.00
N ALA A 146 -4.99 -11.68 -11.25
CA ALA A 146 -4.82 -11.65 -9.79
C ALA A 146 -3.39 -11.31 -9.34
N ILE A 147 -2.47 -11.03 -10.27
CA ILE A 147 -1.12 -10.55 -10.02
C ILE A 147 -1.03 -9.10 -10.48
N ARG A 148 -0.68 -8.21 -9.54
CA ARG A 148 -0.48 -6.79 -9.83
C ARG A 148 0.98 -6.53 -10.15
N PHE A 149 1.22 -5.91 -11.32
CA PHE A 149 2.52 -5.45 -11.75
C PHE A 149 2.59 -3.92 -11.66
N GLU A 150 3.66 -3.40 -11.03
CA GLU A 150 3.94 -1.97 -10.94
C GLU A 150 5.34 -1.69 -11.47
N ALA A 151 5.44 -0.80 -12.46
CA ALA A 151 6.71 -0.37 -13.01
C ALA A 151 7.22 0.90 -12.31
N SER A 152 8.54 1.03 -12.17
CA SER A 152 9.17 2.25 -11.66
C SER A 152 9.00 3.44 -12.60
N GLN A 153 8.83 3.17 -13.90
CA GLN A 153 8.64 4.15 -14.96
C GLN A 153 7.95 3.44 -16.14
N GLU A 154 6.94 4.10 -16.72
CA GLU A 154 6.14 3.56 -17.83
C GLU A 154 6.39 4.28 -19.16
N GLY A 155 6.93 5.49 -19.15
CA GLY A 155 7.13 6.30 -20.36
C GLY A 155 8.31 7.26 -20.26
N GLY A 156 8.66 7.87 -21.39
CA GLY A 156 9.86 8.72 -21.51
C GLY A 156 11.15 7.91 -21.34
N LEU A 157 11.13 6.66 -21.81
CA LEU A 157 12.22 5.71 -21.68
C LEU A 157 13.25 5.91 -22.81
N SER A 158 14.52 5.72 -22.46
CA SER A 158 15.64 5.73 -23.38
C SER A 158 16.35 4.38 -23.44
N VAL A 159 17.01 4.10 -24.56
CA VAL A 159 17.82 2.88 -24.72
C VAL A 159 18.89 2.83 -23.64
N GLY A 160 18.98 1.70 -22.92
CA GLY A 160 19.88 1.49 -21.80
C GLY A 160 19.32 1.89 -20.42
N ASP A 161 18.14 2.53 -20.36
CA ASP A 161 17.45 2.77 -19.09
C ASP A 161 17.09 1.44 -18.40
N LYS A 162 16.97 1.49 -17.07
CA LYS A 162 16.60 0.34 -16.25
C LYS A 162 15.23 0.53 -15.65
N VAL A 163 14.29 -0.32 -16.06
CA VAL A 163 12.93 -0.32 -15.52
C VAL A 163 12.79 -1.46 -14.52
N ARG A 164 12.39 -1.13 -13.30
CA ARG A 164 12.10 -2.11 -12.24
C ARG A 164 10.61 -2.40 -12.25
N ILE A 165 10.24 -3.66 -12.44
CA ILE A 165 8.85 -4.13 -12.31
C ILE A 165 8.73 -4.90 -11.00
N THR A 166 7.73 -4.55 -10.19
CA THR A 166 7.41 -5.20 -8.93
C THR A 166 6.07 -5.94 -9.08
N ALA A 167 6.08 -7.23 -8.81
CA ALA A 167 4.90 -8.08 -8.78
C ALA A 167 4.37 -8.23 -7.35
N SER A 168 3.05 -8.26 -7.19
CA SER A 168 2.41 -8.51 -5.90
C SER A 168 1.11 -9.31 -6.08
N SER A 169 0.83 -10.25 -5.17
CA SER A 169 -0.41 -11.02 -5.19
C SER A 169 -0.88 -11.40 -3.79
N ILE A 170 -2.19 -11.52 -3.63
CA ILE A 170 -2.83 -12.09 -2.43
C ILE A 170 -3.18 -13.56 -2.60
N ASP A 171 -3.18 -14.09 -3.82
CA ASP A 171 -3.63 -15.45 -4.12
C ASP A 171 -2.45 -16.40 -4.31
N TYR A 172 -1.30 -15.86 -4.72
CA TYR A 172 -0.08 -16.61 -5.00
C TYR A 172 1.04 -16.29 -4.00
N GLU A 173 1.97 -17.24 -3.84
CA GLU A 173 3.29 -17.01 -3.25
C GLU A 173 4.27 -16.79 -4.40
N LEU A 174 4.97 -15.66 -4.43
CA LEU A 174 5.78 -15.27 -5.58
C LEU A 174 7.25 -15.64 -5.34
N GLU A 175 7.83 -16.45 -6.22
CA GLU A 175 9.26 -16.81 -6.18
C GLU A 175 10.16 -15.58 -6.38
N GLU A 176 9.71 -14.67 -7.25
CA GLU A 176 10.40 -13.43 -7.60
C GLU A 176 9.39 -12.28 -7.57
N GLU A 177 9.60 -11.32 -6.66
CA GLU A 177 8.73 -10.13 -6.54
C GLU A 177 9.22 -8.96 -7.40
N VAL A 178 10.48 -8.97 -7.84
CA VAL A 178 11.11 -7.82 -8.50
C VAL A 178 12.01 -8.29 -9.62
N LYS A 179 11.82 -7.74 -10.82
CA LYS A 179 12.70 -7.95 -11.97
C LYS A 179 13.08 -6.62 -12.62
N ILE A 180 14.33 -6.53 -13.08
CA ILE A 180 14.87 -5.33 -13.73
C ILE A 180 15.08 -5.64 -15.21
N TYR A 181 14.49 -4.81 -16.05
CA TYR A 181 14.61 -4.87 -17.50
C TYR A 181 15.46 -3.70 -18.00
N THR A 182 16.33 -3.96 -18.97
CA THR A 182 17.06 -2.91 -19.70
C THR A 182 16.24 -2.56 -20.93
N VAL A 183 16.02 -1.27 -21.17
CA VAL A 183 15.31 -0.78 -22.35
C VAL A 183 16.17 -1.00 -23.58
N GLU A 184 15.64 -1.71 -24.56
CA GLU A 184 16.30 -2.05 -25.82
C GLU A 184 15.29 -1.98 -26.96
N GLY A 185 15.77 -1.84 -28.20
CA GLY A 185 14.92 -1.95 -29.40
C GLY A 185 14.02 -0.75 -29.71
N LEU A 186 14.20 0.40 -29.06
CA LEU A 186 13.54 1.64 -29.45
C LEU A 186 14.14 2.20 -30.75
N GLU A 187 13.32 2.86 -31.55
CA GLU A 187 13.81 3.61 -32.71
C GLU A 187 14.62 4.84 -32.25
N GLU A 188 15.61 5.28 -33.02
CA GLU A 188 16.45 6.42 -32.65
C GLU A 188 16.29 7.60 -33.62
N TYR A 189 16.07 8.78 -33.07
CA TYR A 189 16.22 10.03 -33.81
C TYR A 189 17.65 10.20 -34.31
N ILE A 190 17.82 10.86 -35.46
CA ILE A 190 19.14 11.27 -35.93
C ILE A 190 19.73 12.26 -34.91
N LYS A 191 20.78 11.83 -34.19
CA LYS A 191 21.49 12.64 -33.17
C LYS A 191 22.83 13.16 -33.65
N ASN A 192 23.45 12.49 -34.62
CA ASN A 192 24.74 12.88 -35.17
C ASN A 192 24.76 12.63 -36.68
N LEU A 193 25.31 13.59 -37.42
CA LEU A 193 25.44 13.52 -38.87
C LEU A 193 26.66 12.68 -39.28
N ASP A 194 27.74 12.71 -38.49
CA ASP A 194 29.00 12.01 -38.79
C ASP A 194 28.87 10.47 -38.75
N THR A 195 27.76 9.96 -38.20
CA THR A 195 27.49 8.53 -38.07
C THR A 195 26.64 7.97 -39.21
N LEU A 196 26.12 8.82 -40.08
CA LEU A 196 25.30 8.40 -41.22
C LEU A 196 26.18 7.78 -42.31
N SER A 197 25.80 6.59 -42.75
CA SER A 197 26.37 5.93 -43.91
C SER A 197 25.88 6.56 -45.21
N GLN A 198 26.56 6.26 -46.32
CA GLN A 198 26.16 6.77 -47.63
C GLN A 198 24.74 6.34 -48.03
N GLU A 199 24.34 5.11 -47.69
CA GLU A 199 22.99 4.62 -48.00
C GLU A 199 21.91 5.41 -47.24
N GLU A 200 22.18 5.76 -45.98
CA GLU A 200 21.27 6.58 -45.16
C GLU A 200 21.21 8.03 -45.68
N LEU A 201 22.35 8.59 -46.12
CA LEU A 201 22.40 9.89 -46.80
C LEU A 201 21.60 9.88 -48.10
N ASP A 202 21.76 8.85 -48.94
CA ASP A 202 21.04 8.71 -50.19
C ASP A 202 19.51 8.65 -49.97
N VAL A 203 19.06 7.99 -48.89
CA VAL A 203 17.65 7.99 -48.48
C VAL A 203 17.19 9.40 -48.09
N ILE A 204 17.94 10.12 -47.25
CA ILE A 204 17.61 11.51 -46.87
C ILE A 204 17.45 12.39 -48.11
N HIS A 205 18.44 12.33 -49.02
CA HIS A 205 18.44 13.10 -50.25
C HIS A 205 17.27 12.73 -51.17
N SER A 206 16.91 11.45 -51.26
CA SER A 206 15.77 11.01 -52.04
C SER A 206 14.45 11.61 -51.55
N TYR A 207 14.25 11.66 -50.23
CA TYR A 207 13.07 12.32 -49.65
C TYR A 207 13.10 13.84 -49.89
N ALA A 208 14.25 14.48 -49.72
CA ALA A 208 14.40 15.92 -49.98
C ALA A 208 14.12 16.28 -51.45
N GLU A 209 14.62 15.50 -52.40
CA GLU A 209 14.35 15.68 -53.83
C GLU A 209 12.87 15.50 -54.17
N ASN A 210 12.19 14.56 -53.53
CA ASN A 210 10.75 14.39 -53.70
C ASN A 210 9.97 15.65 -53.24
N GLU A 211 10.33 16.24 -52.10
CA GLU A 211 9.75 17.50 -51.62
C GLU A 211 10.05 18.69 -52.55
N LEU A 212 11.24 18.70 -53.17
CA LEU A 212 11.63 19.72 -54.14
C LEU A 212 11.02 19.50 -55.54
N GLY A 213 10.39 18.35 -55.80
CA GLY A 213 10.00 17.91 -57.14
C GLY A 213 9.15 18.91 -57.93
N TYR A 214 8.16 19.54 -57.27
CA TYR A 214 7.33 20.58 -57.91
C TYR A 214 8.16 21.81 -58.29
N ARG A 215 9.04 22.28 -57.40
CA ARG A 215 9.90 23.46 -57.62
C ARG A 215 10.89 23.20 -58.76
N ILE A 216 11.55 22.04 -58.74
CA ILE A 216 12.46 21.59 -59.80
C ILE A 216 11.73 21.55 -61.15
N SER A 217 10.52 20.98 -61.19
CA SER A 217 9.75 20.87 -62.43
C SER A 217 9.36 22.25 -62.97
N SER A 218 8.87 23.15 -62.12
CA SER A 218 8.52 24.51 -62.52
C SER A 218 9.74 25.29 -63.05
N LEU A 219 10.92 25.11 -62.45
CA LEU A 219 12.14 25.76 -62.91
C LEU A 219 12.60 25.20 -64.26
N LYS A 220 12.54 23.89 -64.47
CA LYS A 220 12.88 23.24 -65.74
C LYS A 220 12.06 23.79 -66.92
N GLU A 221 10.84 24.26 -66.68
CA GLU A 221 10.01 24.92 -67.72
C GLU A 221 10.42 26.38 -67.97
N ALA A 222 11.05 27.03 -66.99
CA ALA A 222 11.35 28.47 -67.00
C ALA A 222 12.80 28.83 -67.37
N VAL A 223 13.74 27.89 -67.26
CA VAL A 223 15.16 28.12 -67.49
C VAL A 223 15.73 27.22 -68.59
N ALA A 224 16.82 27.65 -69.23
CA ALA A 224 17.46 26.89 -70.29
C ALA A 224 18.20 25.66 -69.73
N ASN A 225 18.90 25.83 -68.60
CA ASN A 225 19.56 24.75 -67.89
C ASN A 225 19.36 24.89 -66.38
N ILE A 226 19.27 23.75 -65.70
CA ILE A 226 19.22 23.64 -64.25
C ILE A 226 20.02 22.41 -63.83
N SER A 227 20.87 22.57 -62.83
CA SER A 227 21.45 21.48 -62.05
C SER A 227 21.24 21.76 -60.57
N TYR A 228 21.15 20.68 -59.79
CA TYR A 228 21.05 20.76 -58.35
C TYR A 228 21.79 19.57 -57.72
N LYS A 229 22.31 19.79 -56.52
CA LYS A 229 22.97 18.75 -55.72
C LYS A 229 22.86 19.09 -54.22
N PRO A 230 22.80 18.08 -53.34
CA PRO A 230 22.97 18.33 -51.92
C PRO A 230 24.40 18.82 -51.67
N VAL A 231 24.57 19.76 -50.74
CA VAL A 231 25.89 20.36 -50.41
C VAL A 231 26.17 20.42 -48.92
N LYS A 232 25.13 20.37 -48.08
CA LYS A 232 25.28 20.47 -46.63
C LYS A 232 24.07 19.91 -45.90
N LEU A 233 24.31 19.24 -44.77
CA LEU A 233 23.28 18.93 -43.79
C LEU A 233 23.47 19.82 -42.55
N PHE A 234 22.36 20.32 -42.01
CA PHE A 234 22.32 20.85 -40.65
C PHE A 234 21.38 20.00 -39.80
N LEU A 235 21.74 19.81 -38.53
CA LEU A 235 20.91 19.12 -37.56
C LEU A 235 20.80 19.98 -36.32
N ILE A 236 19.57 20.35 -35.98
CA ILE A 236 19.25 20.93 -34.67
C ILE A 236 18.71 19.79 -33.82
N THR A 237 19.30 19.54 -32.65
CA THR A 237 18.85 18.45 -31.75
C THR A 237 19.14 18.75 -30.28
N ASP A 238 18.29 18.25 -29.39
CA ASP A 238 18.53 18.20 -27.94
C ASP A 238 19.36 16.97 -27.50
N GLU A 239 19.78 16.14 -28.46
CA GLU A 239 20.46 14.85 -28.30
C GLU A 239 19.64 13.79 -27.54
N LYS A 240 18.35 14.04 -27.32
CA LYS A 240 17.44 13.16 -26.60
C LYS A 240 16.26 12.76 -27.47
N SER A 241 15.28 13.64 -27.61
CA SER A 241 13.95 13.32 -28.16
C SER A 241 13.47 14.25 -29.26
N ASP A 242 14.20 15.32 -29.55
CA ASP A 242 13.81 16.30 -30.54
C ASP A 242 14.95 16.57 -31.51
N ASN A 243 14.60 16.57 -32.80
CA ASN A 243 15.50 17.00 -33.85
C ASN A 243 14.75 17.67 -35.01
N VAL A 244 15.49 18.49 -35.76
CA VAL A 244 15.13 18.95 -37.09
C VAL A 244 16.35 18.80 -37.98
N LEU A 245 16.22 17.96 -39.01
CA LEU A 245 17.23 17.75 -40.03
C LEU A 245 16.95 18.70 -41.19
N TYR A 246 17.97 19.41 -41.67
CA TYR A 246 17.89 20.30 -42.82
C TYR A 246 18.84 19.80 -43.90
N ASP A 247 18.30 19.47 -45.06
CA ASP A 247 19.05 19.09 -46.25
C ASP A 247 19.13 20.26 -47.22
N VAL A 248 20.35 20.69 -47.53
CA VAL A 248 20.62 21.92 -48.28
C VAL A 248 21.09 21.59 -49.67
N TYR A 249 20.33 22.07 -50.65
CA TYR A 249 20.61 21.90 -52.06
C TYR A 249 21.15 23.20 -52.67
N GLU A 250 22.28 23.08 -53.37
CA GLU A 250 22.76 24.12 -54.28
C GLU A 250 22.08 23.94 -55.64
N PHE A 251 21.41 24.99 -56.10
CA PHE A 251 20.84 25.08 -57.41
C PHE A 251 21.69 25.99 -58.28
N ASN A 252 22.03 25.53 -59.48
CA ASN A 252 22.65 26.33 -60.52
C ASN A 252 21.68 26.42 -61.69
N ILE A 253 21.22 27.62 -62.01
CA ILE A 253 20.28 27.88 -63.10
C ILE A 253 20.85 28.83 -64.13
N SER A 254 20.53 28.59 -65.39
CA SER A 254 20.94 29.42 -66.53
C SER A 254 19.72 29.85 -67.33
N THR A 255 19.58 31.14 -67.55
CA THR A 255 18.61 31.73 -68.47
C THR A 255 19.33 32.21 -69.74
N GLU A 256 18.60 32.80 -70.68
CA GLU A 256 19.24 33.40 -71.87
C GLU A 256 20.11 34.62 -71.54
N SER A 257 19.83 35.31 -70.42
CA SER A 257 20.49 36.56 -70.04
C SER A 257 21.43 36.45 -68.85
N GLU A 258 21.27 35.46 -67.97
CA GLU A 258 22.06 35.37 -66.74
C GLU A 258 22.23 33.93 -66.24
N ASN A 259 23.22 33.73 -65.36
CA ASN A 259 23.37 32.54 -64.54
C ASN A 259 23.18 32.91 -63.07
N ALA A 260 22.57 32.04 -62.30
CA ALA A 260 22.40 32.22 -60.86
C ALA A 260 22.67 30.92 -60.11
N THR A 261 23.33 31.07 -58.97
CA THR A 261 23.49 30.01 -57.97
C THR A 261 22.73 30.43 -56.72
N TYR A 262 21.92 29.54 -56.18
CA TYR A 262 21.19 29.78 -54.93
C TYR A 262 21.03 28.49 -54.15
N TYR A 263 20.63 28.60 -52.89
CA TYR A 263 20.51 27.48 -51.95
C TYR A 263 19.07 27.33 -51.48
N THR A 264 18.50 26.13 -51.58
CA THR A 264 17.18 25.80 -51.04
C THR A 264 17.34 24.74 -49.95
N VAL A 265 16.46 24.79 -48.96
CA VAL A 265 16.52 23.87 -47.81
C VAL A 265 15.24 23.06 -47.76
N VAL A 266 15.37 21.77 -47.47
CA VAL A 266 14.26 20.92 -47.02
C VAL A 266 14.50 20.58 -45.55
N SER A 267 13.52 20.86 -44.69
CA SER A 267 13.58 20.49 -43.28
C SER A 267 12.68 19.29 -42.99
N PHE A 268 13.12 18.40 -42.09
CA PHE A 268 12.38 17.24 -41.58
C PHE A 268 12.40 17.29 -40.04
N GLN A 269 11.25 17.44 -39.40
CA GLN A 269 11.16 17.38 -37.93
C GLN A 269 10.96 15.94 -37.45
N SER A 270 11.59 15.60 -36.32
CA SER A 270 11.54 14.28 -35.71
C SER A 270 12.06 13.19 -36.68
N ALA A 271 13.13 13.51 -37.42
CA ALA A 271 13.71 12.65 -38.43
C ALA A 271 14.41 11.43 -37.83
N MET A 272 14.06 10.26 -38.35
CA MET A 272 14.55 8.94 -37.93
C MET A 272 14.94 8.12 -39.15
N ILE A 273 16.01 7.33 -39.05
CA ILE A 273 16.37 6.35 -40.06
C ILE A 273 15.92 4.98 -39.59
N GLN A 274 15.01 4.38 -40.36
CA GLN A 274 14.54 3.02 -40.15
C GLN A 274 15.43 2.05 -40.91
N LYS A 275 16.19 1.24 -40.17
CA LYS A 275 17.09 0.21 -40.71
C LYS A 275 16.34 -1.06 -41.10
N THR A 276 15.24 -0.89 -41.81
CA THR A 276 14.53 -1.98 -42.49
C THR A 276 15.24 -2.36 -43.79
N GLU A 277 14.76 -3.40 -44.46
CA GLU A 277 15.14 -3.68 -45.85
C GLU A 277 13.93 -3.43 -46.77
N PRO A 278 13.91 -2.36 -47.58
CA PRO A 278 14.96 -1.33 -47.75
C PRO A 278 15.04 -0.34 -46.58
N ILE A 279 16.16 0.38 -46.45
CA ILE A 279 16.30 1.49 -45.49
C ILE A 279 15.29 2.58 -45.85
N THR A 280 14.59 3.11 -44.86
CA THR A 280 13.62 4.19 -45.01
C THR A 280 13.88 5.32 -44.01
N MET A 281 13.30 6.49 -44.27
CA MET A 281 13.28 7.60 -43.32
C MET A 281 11.84 7.88 -42.89
N ASP A 282 11.66 8.13 -41.60
CA ASP A 282 10.39 8.59 -41.02
C ASP A 282 10.58 9.97 -40.38
N TYR A 283 9.52 10.77 -40.39
CA TYR A 283 9.51 12.15 -39.91
C TYR A 283 8.07 12.62 -39.68
N TRP A 284 7.88 13.60 -38.80
CA TRP A 284 6.53 14.12 -38.52
C TRP A 284 6.01 15.05 -39.62
N TRP A 285 6.85 15.97 -40.08
CA TRP A 285 6.53 16.90 -41.16
C TRP A 285 7.79 17.37 -41.86
N SER A 286 7.59 17.78 -43.12
CA SER A 286 8.60 18.36 -43.99
C SER A 286 8.18 19.75 -44.46
N GLU A 287 9.16 20.61 -44.74
CA GLU A 287 8.93 21.90 -45.39
C GLU A 287 10.11 22.30 -46.28
N THR A 288 9.80 23.06 -47.33
CA THR A 288 10.81 23.70 -48.17
C THR A 288 10.95 25.17 -47.82
N ALA A 289 12.13 25.59 -47.40
CA ALA A 289 12.41 26.96 -46.98
C ALA A 289 13.27 27.72 -48.00
N GLY A 290 13.03 29.03 -48.11
CA GLY A 290 13.78 29.92 -48.99
C GLY A 290 13.12 31.28 -49.12
N LYS A 291 13.91 32.32 -49.43
CA LYS A 291 13.39 33.66 -49.72
C LYS A 291 12.93 33.72 -51.17
N TYR A 292 11.80 34.38 -51.40
CA TYR A 292 11.34 34.65 -52.76
C TYR A 292 12.30 35.62 -53.44
N ASN A 293 12.85 35.19 -54.57
CA ASN A 293 13.78 35.95 -55.38
C ASN A 293 13.36 35.95 -56.84
N ARG A 294 13.89 36.92 -57.58
CA ARG A 294 13.58 37.10 -59.01
C ARG A 294 14.84 37.52 -59.76
N LEU A 295 15.13 36.77 -60.81
CA LEU A 295 16.18 37.03 -61.77
C LEU A 295 15.83 38.19 -62.71
N GLU A 296 16.82 38.78 -63.38
CA GLU A 296 16.60 39.87 -64.36
C GLU A 296 15.73 39.42 -65.54
N SER A 297 15.94 38.19 -65.99
CA SER A 297 15.10 37.43 -66.94
C SER A 297 13.63 37.30 -66.51
N GLY A 298 13.34 37.58 -65.24
CA GLY A 298 12.01 37.52 -64.65
C GLY A 298 11.65 36.17 -64.04
N VAL A 299 12.51 35.16 -64.16
CA VAL A 299 12.39 33.84 -63.51
C VAL A 299 12.34 34.02 -61.99
N ARG A 300 11.44 33.30 -61.34
CA ARG A 300 11.23 33.35 -59.90
C ARG A 300 11.77 32.08 -59.26
N TYR A 301 12.47 32.20 -58.15
CA TYR A 301 12.95 31.07 -57.37
C TYR A 301 12.80 31.35 -55.87
N TYR A 302 12.90 30.31 -55.06
CA TYR A 302 12.87 30.41 -53.61
C TYR A 302 14.14 29.80 -53.04
N GLY A 303 14.96 30.63 -52.41
CA GLY A 303 16.24 30.19 -51.87
C GLY A 303 17.00 31.32 -51.21
N TYR A 304 18.21 31.02 -50.81
CA TYR A 304 19.16 31.91 -50.17
C TYR A 304 20.36 32.12 -51.09
N ASP A 305 21.03 33.26 -50.97
CA ASP A 305 22.16 33.59 -51.84
C ASP A 305 23.48 32.94 -51.37
N SER A 306 23.53 32.40 -50.16
CA SER A 306 24.71 31.72 -49.61
C SER A 306 24.34 30.68 -48.54
N ILE A 307 25.28 29.76 -48.27
CA ILE A 307 25.20 28.82 -47.15
C ILE A 307 25.17 29.56 -45.80
N ASP A 308 25.83 30.72 -45.68
CA ASP A 308 25.79 31.52 -44.44
C ASP A 308 24.39 32.08 -44.15
N GLU A 309 23.64 32.44 -45.20
CA GLU A 309 22.23 32.80 -45.04
C GLU A 309 21.36 31.61 -44.64
N VAL A 310 21.60 30.42 -45.23
CA VAL A 310 20.95 29.18 -44.81
C VAL A 310 21.23 28.90 -43.33
N ARG A 311 22.49 29.00 -42.92
CA ARG A 311 22.91 28.79 -41.53
C ARG A 311 22.24 29.79 -40.59
N THR A 312 22.10 31.04 -41.01
CA THR A 312 21.40 32.07 -40.25
C THR A 312 19.92 31.72 -40.07
N TYR A 313 19.25 31.25 -41.13
CA TYR A 313 17.88 30.75 -41.06
C TYR A 313 17.76 29.54 -40.14
N VAL A 314 18.58 28.50 -40.33
CA VAL A 314 18.56 27.31 -39.48
C VAL A 314 18.76 27.70 -38.01
N THR A 315 19.74 28.55 -37.71
CA THR A 315 20.02 28.99 -36.34
C THR A 315 18.88 29.83 -35.75
N SER A 316 18.07 30.54 -36.55
CA SER A 316 16.92 31.29 -36.04
C SER A 316 15.77 30.39 -35.57
N GLU A 317 15.68 29.17 -36.09
CA GLU A 317 14.70 28.16 -35.68
C GLU A 317 15.12 27.39 -34.42
N MET A 318 16.33 27.64 -33.90
CA MET A 318 16.87 26.89 -32.78
C MET A 318 16.27 27.32 -31.45
N GLU A 319 15.59 26.39 -30.78
CA GLU A 319 15.06 26.60 -29.43
C GLU A 319 16.14 26.49 -28.33
N SER A 320 15.82 27.00 -27.14
CA SER A 320 16.72 26.95 -25.98
C SER A 320 17.04 25.51 -25.58
N GLY A 321 18.33 25.17 -25.51
CA GLY A 321 18.79 23.83 -25.12
C GLY A 321 19.12 22.91 -26.30
N MET A 322 18.74 23.31 -27.52
CA MET A 322 19.13 22.62 -28.75
C MET A 322 20.58 22.92 -29.13
N ARG A 323 21.18 22.03 -29.92
CA ARG A 323 22.53 22.16 -30.47
C ARG A 323 22.49 22.05 -31.98
N LEU A 324 23.30 22.86 -32.65
CA LEU A 324 23.54 22.77 -34.09
C LEU A 324 24.71 21.82 -34.38
N LYS A 325 24.50 20.88 -35.29
CA LYS A 325 25.52 20.04 -35.92
C LYS A 325 25.49 20.27 -37.43
N GLU A 326 26.63 20.17 -38.08
CA GLU A 326 26.79 20.47 -39.50
C GLU A 326 27.61 19.36 -40.16
N LEU A 327 27.25 18.97 -41.39
CA LEU A 327 28.01 18.04 -42.21
C LEU A 327 28.12 18.61 -43.64
N ASP A 328 29.35 18.82 -44.10
CA ASP A 328 29.63 19.16 -45.50
C ASP A 328 29.68 17.87 -46.34
N LEU A 329 29.08 17.89 -47.54
CA LEU A 329 28.89 16.72 -48.42
C LEU A 329 29.88 16.66 -49.59
#